data_AF-A0AAE6X0G0-F1
#
_entry.id   AF-A0AAE6X0G0-F1
#
_cell.length_a   1.000
_cell.length_b   1.000
_cell.length_c   1.000
_cell.angle_alpha   90.00
_cell.angle_beta   90.00
_cell.angle_gamma   90.00
#
_symmetry.space_group_name_H-M   'P 1'
#
loop_
_entity.id
_entity.type
_entity.pdbx_description
1 polymer ?
#
loop_
_entity_poly.entity_id
_entity_poly.type
_entity_poly.pdbx_seq_one_letter_code
_entity_poly.pdbx_strand_id
1 'polypeptide(L)'
;MQQSIDFTKDNLKMSQEHANVLNLIKNNPKRYITRAEIVKALNKDMTYYRRLNNIINDLVTDFRLPIGSSSNLSRKGYFYCENEADFRHAEQTLISRIEGFENRLSVLRDIKSKALSK
;
A
#
# COMPACT_ATOMS: atom_id res chain seq x y z
N MET A 1 9.17 29.94 -8.07
CA MET A 1 9.26 29.60 -6.64
C MET A 1 8.52 28.29 -6.42
N GLN A 2 9.24 27.17 -6.40
CA GLN A 2 8.67 25.87 -6.06
C GLN A 2 8.54 25.83 -4.53
N GLN A 3 7.32 25.70 -4.01
CA GLN A 3 7.10 25.59 -2.57
C GLN A 3 7.75 24.29 -2.07
N SER A 4 8.76 24.43 -1.21
CA SER A 4 9.31 23.32 -0.44
C SER A 4 8.26 22.89 0.58
N ILE A 5 7.65 21.73 0.37
CA ILE A 5 6.76 21.16 1.38
C ILE A 5 7.66 20.56 2.47
N ASP A 6 7.70 21.25 3.60
CA ASP A 6 8.42 20.82 4.79
C ASP A 6 7.61 19.70 5.49
N PHE A 7 8.08 18.46 5.37
CA PHE A 7 7.40 17.25 5.86
C PHE A 7 8.08 16.69 7.11
N THR A 8 8.22 17.49 8.16
CA THR A 8 8.51 16.94 9.49
C THR A 8 7.24 16.94 10.32
N LYS A 9 6.34 15.99 10.02
CA LYS A 9 5.30 15.61 10.97
C LYS A 9 5.96 14.70 12.01
N ASP A 10 6.24 15.28 13.17
CA ASP A 10 6.41 14.62 14.48
C ASP A 10 7.49 13.53 14.60
N ASN A 11 8.78 13.87 14.73
CA ASN A 11 9.83 13.01 15.33
C ASN A 11 9.80 11.51 14.94
N LEU A 12 9.34 11.19 13.73
CA LEU A 12 8.96 9.83 13.37
C LEU A 12 10.24 9.07 13.03
N LYS A 13 10.74 8.30 14.00
CA LYS A 13 11.96 7.53 13.83
C LYS A 13 11.64 6.25 13.07
N MET A 14 12.11 6.16 11.83
CA MET A 14 12.04 4.92 11.05
C MET A 14 12.74 3.79 11.81
N SER A 15 11.98 2.77 12.19
CA SER A 15 12.57 1.60 12.85
C SER A 15 13.34 0.74 11.85
N GLN A 16 14.23 -0.12 12.34
CA GLN A 16 14.95 -1.07 11.49
C GLN A 16 13.98 -1.97 10.69
N GLU A 17 12.82 -2.26 11.25
CA GLU A 17 11.79 -3.06 10.60
C GLU A 17 11.23 -2.37 9.35
N HIS A 18 10.93 -1.07 9.46
CA HIS A 18 10.53 -0.25 8.31
C HIS A 18 11.62 -0.21 7.25
N ALA A 19 12.87 0.02 7.64
CA ALA A 19 14.00 0.06 6.73
C ALA A 19 14.19 -1.26 5.99
N ASN A 20 14.04 -2.40 6.68
CA ASN A 20 14.14 -3.73 6.06
C ASN A 20 13.03 -3.95 5.01
N VAL A 21 11.78 -3.60 5.32
CA VAL A 21 10.66 -3.70 4.36
C VAL A 21 10.89 -2.78 3.16
N LEU A 22 11.31 -1.54 3.40
CA LEU A 22 11.62 -0.59 2.34
C LEU A 22 12.71 -1.12 1.40
N ASN A 23 13.80 -1.66 1.96
CA ASN A 23 14.89 -2.20 1.16
C ASN A 23 14.43 -3.37 0.29
N LEU A 24 13.56 -4.24 0.82
CA LEU A 24 12.99 -5.35 0.07
C LEU A 24 12.10 -4.87 -1.08
N ILE A 25 11.34 -3.78 -0.91
CA ILE A 25 10.50 -3.24 -1.99
C ILE A 25 11.35 -2.52 -3.03
N LYS A 26 12.25 -1.63 -2.59
CA LYS A 26 13.04 -0.75 -3.46
C LYS A 26 14.08 -1.51 -4.27
N ASN A 27 14.76 -2.48 -3.68
CA ASN A 27 15.89 -3.16 -4.32
C ASN A 27 15.52 -4.55 -4.88
N ASN A 28 14.23 -4.85 -5.02
CA ASN A 28 13.80 -6.14 -5.54
C ASN A 28 14.14 -6.27 -7.04
N PRO A 29 14.90 -7.29 -7.47
CA PRO A 29 15.33 -7.43 -8.87
C PRO A 29 14.16 -7.62 -9.85
N LYS A 30 13.01 -8.11 -9.38
CA LYS A 30 11.80 -8.27 -10.20
C LYS A 30 10.93 -7.00 -10.25
N ARG A 31 11.36 -5.90 -9.62
CA ARG A 31 10.61 -4.63 -9.42
C ARG A 31 9.33 -4.74 -8.56
N TYR A 32 8.63 -5.86 -8.63
CA TYR A 32 7.41 -6.13 -7.86
C TYR A 32 7.64 -7.26 -6.85
N ILE A 33 7.22 -7.04 -5.61
CA ILE A 33 7.36 -8.02 -4.53
C ILE A 33 6.04 -8.22 -3.78
N THR A 34 5.62 -9.46 -3.62
CA THR A 34 4.38 -9.79 -2.92
C THR A 34 4.57 -9.80 -1.40
N ARG A 35 3.48 -9.69 -0.64
CA ARG A 35 3.52 -9.83 0.84
C ARG A 35 4.13 -11.14 1.29
N ALA A 36 3.81 -12.24 0.60
CA ALA A 36 4.33 -13.56 0.92
C ALA A 36 5.86 -13.61 0.73
N GLU A 37 6.38 -12.99 -0.34
CA GLU A 37 7.82 -12.89 -0.59
C GLU A 37 8.50 -11.99 0.45
N ILE A 38 7.93 -10.84 0.83
CA ILE A 38 8.46 -9.99 1.90
C ILE A 38 8.53 -10.76 3.22
N VAL A 39 7.44 -11.41 3.63
CA VAL A 39 7.38 -12.18 4.88
C VAL A 39 8.38 -13.32 4.91
N LYS A 40 8.51 -14.04 3.79
CA LYS A 40 9.53 -15.08 3.64
C LYS A 40 10.94 -14.51 3.76
N ALA A 41 11.24 -13.39 3.11
CA ALA A 41 12.56 -12.75 3.15
C ALA A 41 12.92 -12.21 4.55
N LEU A 42 11.92 -11.88 5.38
CA LEU A 42 12.09 -11.46 6.77
C LEU A 42 12.14 -12.62 7.77
N ASN A 43 12.10 -13.89 7.30
CA ASN A 43 11.96 -15.08 8.14
C ASN A 43 10.79 -14.98 9.14
N LYS A 44 9.64 -14.49 8.65
CA LYS A 44 8.40 -14.38 9.41
C LYS A 44 7.35 -15.38 8.90
N ASP A 45 6.31 -15.59 9.69
CA ASP A 45 5.14 -16.37 9.28
C ASP A 45 3.96 -15.48 8.82
N MET A 46 2.85 -16.10 8.42
CA MET A 46 1.67 -15.39 7.91
C MET A 46 0.98 -14.48 8.95
N THR A 47 1.18 -14.71 10.26
CA THR A 47 0.60 -13.84 11.31
C THR A 47 1.17 -12.43 11.21
N TYR A 48 2.36 -12.28 10.63
CA TYR A 48 3.02 -11.01 10.38
C TYR A 48 2.33 -10.13 9.32
N TYR A 49 1.40 -10.67 8.51
CA TYR A 49 0.77 -9.90 7.42
C TYR A 49 0.07 -8.62 7.91
N ARG A 50 -0.55 -8.63 9.10
CA ARG A 50 -1.16 -7.43 9.67
C ARG A 50 -0.11 -6.37 9.98
N ARG A 51 1.00 -6.77 10.62
CA ARG A 51 2.12 -5.87 10.94
C ARG A 51 2.78 -5.34 9.67
N LEU A 52 3.00 -6.19 8.66
CA LEU A 52 3.55 -5.79 7.37
C LEU A 52 2.67 -4.73 6.67
N ASN A 53 1.35 -4.91 6.68
CA ASN A 53 0.45 -3.92 6.08
C ASN A 53 0.56 -2.56 6.78
N ASN A 54 0.66 -2.54 8.11
CA ASN A 54 0.85 -1.30 8.86
C ASN A 54 2.18 -0.64 8.51
N ILE A 55 3.28 -1.40 8.50
CA ILE A 55 4.60 -0.87 8.11
C ILE A 55 4.56 -0.25 6.71
N ILE A 56 3.93 -0.92 5.74
CA ILE A 56 3.82 -0.37 4.37
C ILE A 56 2.94 0.88 4.36
N ASN A 57 1.85 0.90 5.12
CA ASN A 57 1.02 2.09 5.26
C ASN A 57 1.81 3.26 5.83
N ASP A 58 2.57 3.04 6.90
CA ASP A 58 3.40 4.05 7.54
C ASP A 58 4.47 4.55 6.56
N LEU A 59 5.13 3.64 5.80
CA LEU A 59 6.08 3.99 4.74
C LEU A 59 5.48 4.94 3.70
N VAL A 60 4.23 4.73 3.29
CA VAL A 60 3.55 5.57 2.28
C VAL A 60 3.05 6.89 2.89
N THR A 61 2.36 6.81 4.02
CA THR A 61 1.55 7.93 4.54
C THR A 61 2.32 8.84 5.47
N ASP A 62 3.14 8.26 6.36
CA ASP A 62 3.90 9.00 7.36
C ASP A 62 5.30 9.34 6.83
N PHE A 63 6.01 8.36 6.26
CA PHE A 63 7.34 8.55 5.69
C PHE A 63 7.34 9.08 4.25
N ARG A 64 6.15 9.26 3.64
CA ARG A 64 5.96 9.85 2.30
C ARG A 64 6.76 9.17 1.18
N LEU A 65 6.98 7.86 1.30
CA LEU A 65 7.73 7.12 0.30
C LEU A 65 6.82 6.69 -0.87
N PRO A 66 7.31 6.79 -2.11
CA PRO A 66 6.53 6.50 -3.30
C PRO A 66 6.41 5.00 -3.53
N ILE A 67 5.57 4.32 -2.74
CA ILE A 67 5.32 2.88 -2.87
C ILE A 67 3.95 2.67 -3.49
N GLY A 68 3.94 2.05 -4.67
CA GLY A 68 2.74 1.59 -5.35
C GLY A 68 2.39 0.15 -4.98
N SER A 69 1.18 -0.27 -5.34
CA SER A 69 0.77 -1.67 -5.27
C SER A 69 -0.05 -2.05 -6.49
N SER A 70 -0.02 -3.33 -6.85
CA SER A 70 -0.75 -3.83 -8.02
C SER A 70 -1.20 -5.27 -7.80
N SER A 71 -2.40 -5.57 -8.29
CA SER A 71 -2.99 -6.92 -8.27
C SER A 71 -2.92 -7.63 -9.63
N ASN A 72 -2.42 -6.96 -10.67
CA ASN A 72 -2.24 -7.55 -12.00
C ASN A 72 -1.25 -8.73 -11.90
N LEU A 73 -1.58 -9.86 -12.55
CA LEU A 73 -0.79 -11.09 -12.50
C LEU A 73 0.69 -10.90 -12.87
N SER A 74 0.97 -10.08 -13.88
CA SER A 74 2.33 -9.78 -14.37
C SER A 74 3.07 -8.73 -13.54
N ARG A 75 2.35 -7.96 -12.72
CA ARG A 75 2.85 -6.84 -11.92
C ARG A 75 2.35 -6.97 -10.48
N LYS A 76 2.41 -8.17 -9.91
CA LYS A 76 1.73 -8.47 -8.65
C LYS A 76 2.59 -8.08 -7.46
N GLY A 77 2.03 -7.31 -6.54
CA GLY A 77 2.69 -6.92 -5.28
C GLY A 77 2.97 -5.42 -5.19
N TYR A 78 3.91 -5.08 -4.31
CA TYR A 78 4.38 -3.72 -4.08
C TYR A 78 5.59 -3.42 -4.94
N PHE A 79 5.75 -2.14 -5.30
CA PHE A 79 6.88 -1.64 -6.08
C PHE A 79 7.18 -0.20 -5.65
N TYR A 80 8.43 0.22 -5.84
CA TYR A 80 8.83 1.61 -5.65
C TYR A 80 8.58 2.37 -6.95
N CYS A 81 7.88 3.50 -6.89
CA CYS A 81 7.60 4.31 -8.08
C CYS A 81 8.82 5.16 -8.41
N GLU A 82 9.33 5.03 -9.64
CA GLU A 82 10.55 5.72 -10.08
C GLU A 82 10.28 6.73 -11.21
N ASN A 83 9.13 6.61 -11.87
CA ASN A 83 8.76 7.42 -13.03
C ASN A 83 7.25 7.66 -13.06
N GLU A 84 6.83 8.61 -13.90
CA GLU A 84 5.43 9.00 -14.03
C GLU A 84 4.48 7.84 -14.35
N ALA A 85 4.91 6.84 -15.13
CA ALA A 85 4.07 5.69 -15.45
C ALA A 85 3.78 4.82 -14.22
N ASP A 86 4.73 4.73 -13.29
CA ASP A 86 4.53 4.04 -12.01
C ASP A 86 3.50 4.75 -11.15
N PHE A 87 3.59 6.08 -11.05
CA PHE A 87 2.64 6.88 -10.28
C PHE A 87 1.23 6.75 -10.84
N ARG A 88 1.05 6.90 -12.16
CA ARG A 88 -0.25 6.69 -12.80
C ARG A 88 -0.80 5.29 -12.56
N HIS A 89 0.05 4.26 -12.63
CA HIS A 89 -0.36 2.88 -12.39
C HIS A 89 -0.80 2.65 -10.92
N ALA A 90 -0.05 3.20 -9.97
CA ALA A 90 -0.38 3.15 -8.55
C ALA A 90 -1.69 3.88 -8.26
N GLU A 91 -1.87 5.09 -8.80
CA GLU A 91 -3.08 5.89 -8.67
C GLU A 91 -4.30 5.16 -9.23
N GLN A 92 -4.22 4.67 -10.47
CA GLN A 92 -5.32 3.92 -11.10
C GLN A 92 -5.70 2.68 -10.29
N THR A 93 -4.71 2.01 -9.71
CA THR A 93 -4.96 0.85 -8.83
C THR A 93 -5.71 1.25 -7.56
N LEU A 94 -5.40 2.41 -6.97
CA LEU A 94 -6.10 2.91 -5.79
C LEU A 94 -7.52 3.36 -6.12
N ILE A 95 -7.72 4.11 -7.22
CA ILE A 95 -9.04 4.53 -7.70
C ILE A 95 -9.95 3.32 -7.89
N SER A 96 -9.49 2.29 -8.62
CA SER A 96 -10.28 1.08 -8.86
C SER A 96 -10.67 0.35 -7.56
N ARG A 97 -9.81 0.37 -6.53
CA ARG A 97 -10.13 -0.20 -5.22
C ARG A 97 -11.17 0.61 -4.47
N ILE A 98 -11.06 1.94 -4.50
CA ILE A 98 -12.01 2.86 -3.89
C ILE A 98 -13.39 2.64 -4.51
N GLU A 99 -13.49 2.65 -5.84
CA GLU A 99 -14.73 2.38 -6.57
C GLU A 99 -15.36 1.03 -6.17
N GLY A 100 -14.53 -0.02 -6.06
CA GLY A 100 -14.98 -1.33 -5.58
C GLY A 100 -15.54 -1.32 -4.16
N PHE A 101 -14.91 -0.57 -3.25
CA PHE A 101 -15.40 -0.39 -1.88
C PHE A 101 -16.68 0.43 -1.82
N GLU A 102 -16.78 1.50 -2.59
CA GLU A 102 -17.98 2.34 -2.68
C GLU A 102 -19.17 1.54 -3.21
N ASN A 103 -18.98 0.74 -4.27
CA ASN A 103 -20.01 -0.14 -4.80
C ASN A 103 -20.48 -1.15 -3.74
N ARG A 104 -19.54 -1.81 -3.04
CA ARG A 104 -19.89 -2.76 -1.97
C ARG A 104 -20.64 -2.09 -0.82
N LEU A 105 -20.24 -0.87 -0.44
CA LEU A 105 -20.91 -0.09 0.59
C LEU A 105 -22.34 0.28 0.19
N SER A 106 -22.54 0.67 -1.07
CA SER A 106 -23.86 0.98 -1.63
C SER A 106 -24.81 -0.23 -1.54
N VAL A 107 -24.35 -1.41 -1.97
CA VAL A 107 -25.14 -2.65 -1.90
C VAL A 107 -25.52 -2.99 -0.44
N LEU A 108 -24.59 -2.86 0.51
CA LEU A 108 -24.89 -3.12 1.92
C LEU A 108 -25.95 -2.16 2.48
N ARG A 109 -25.94 -0.89 2.06
CA ARG A 109 -26.95 0.11 2.47
C ARG A 109 -28.33 -0.20 1.89
N ASP A 110 -28.39 -0.61 0.62
CA ASP A 110 -29.64 -1.01 -0.04
C ASP A 110 -30.27 -2.25 0.64
N ILE A 111 -29.48 -3.29 0.89
CA ILE A 111 -29.94 -4.49 1.60
C ILE A 111 -30.44 -4.13 3.01
N LYS A 112 -29.69 -3.30 3.75
CA LYS A 112 -30.09 -2.85 5.09
C LYS A 112 -31.42 -2.10 5.06
N SER A 113 -31.60 -1.18 4.11
CA SER A 113 -32.86 -0.42 3.95
C SER A 113 -34.03 -1.37 3.70
N LYS A 114 -33.89 -2.36 2.82
CA LYS A 114 -34.95 -3.34 2.52
C LYS A 114 -35.25 -4.28 3.69
N ALA A 115 -34.22 -4.70 4.43
CA ALA A 115 -34.35 -5.66 5.51
C ALA A 115 -34.91 -5.05 6.81
N LEU A 116 -34.66 -3.77 7.07
CA LEU A 116 -35.02 -3.08 8.32
C LEU A 116 -36.21 -2.12 8.20
N SER A 117 -36.85 -2.03 7.02
CA SER A 117 -38.09 -1.25 6.82
C SER A 117 -39.36 -2.10 6.99
N LYS A 118 -39.28 -3.24 7.68
CA LYS A 118 -40.42 -4.05 8.14
C LYS A 118 -40.60 -3.85 9.63
#